data_AF-A0A180GNZ4-F1
#
_entry.id   AF-A0A180GNZ4-F1
#
_cell.length_a   1.000
_cell.length_b   1.000
_cell.length_c   1.000
_cell.angle_alpha   90.00
_cell.angle_beta   90.00
_cell.angle_gamma   90.00
#
_symmetry.space_group_name_H-M   'P 1'
#
loop_
_entity.id
_entity.type
_entity.pdbx_description
1 polymer ?
#
loop_
_entity_poly.entity_id
_entity_poly.type
_entity_poly.pdbx_seq_one_letter_code
_entity_poly.pdbx_strand_id
1 'polypeptide(L)'
;MCLSCRENSGGDQMGGAGLASNHPGPVSQNLLLTHEAIGAQIKQLKDSFTMDGQGELKNVADHLEQLHNYLTPGGKTAPAALKDARNPIEALFKPRSSASSDLSLMQRIKNPLARVGQGSHALASVTRDPLEGISNQVIPIWKYLQERFITLKCQDLEEPETKLDYLKSLFLLGDYIHSKNLLPPADINAVEIFQPKTVVSLVNFHVNLVMKSKGTKFFGGPEWINPEYELMLSNPSLSHFHRSIKALPEEQKKPLVYLTLSSIIIQRKLMLPWLSMEEEFFPICTEFLNGNFATYEGSRYFLVPKDQIKYPKSLDYRKPMYEFVTDEPWRLEALPPTNAVPRVNRDSYQLLTLNSIANFFNTYVESFVAPKRTVQQMELLVPLKFQYISALQELAQNGFKDSKLKKAVTNQEKLLLDASGLTREMKESTKRWIKHVYSLVYKTRN
;
A
#
# COMPACT_ATOMS: atom_id res chain seq x y z
N MET A 1 22.03 -16.93 -3.05
CA MET A 1 23.26 -17.03 -2.24
C MET A 1 22.94 -16.56 -0.84
N CYS A 2 22.72 -17.52 0.05
CA CYS A 2 22.63 -17.31 1.49
C CYS A 2 24.04 -17.04 2.03
N LEU A 3 24.21 -16.01 2.85
CA LEU A 3 25.45 -15.81 3.59
C LEU A 3 25.28 -16.28 5.03
N SER A 4 25.68 -17.54 5.19
CA SER A 4 26.34 -18.19 6.33
C SER A 4 26.55 -17.34 7.59
N CYS A 5 25.99 -17.85 8.70
CA CYS A 5 26.47 -17.60 10.05
C CYS A 5 27.75 -18.42 10.30
N ARG A 6 28.76 -17.75 10.84
CA ARG A 6 30.07 -18.27 11.26
C ARG A 6 29.95 -19.47 12.20
N GLU A 7 30.67 -20.54 11.84
CA GLU A 7 31.06 -21.63 12.73
C GLU A 7 32.06 -21.11 13.78
N ASN A 8 31.85 -21.48 15.04
CA ASN A 8 32.91 -21.54 16.03
C ASN A 8 32.74 -22.87 16.77
N SER A 9 33.73 -23.73 16.62
CA SER A 9 33.85 -25.07 17.17
C SER A 9 34.34 -25.03 18.61
N GLY A 10 33.68 -25.81 19.46
CA GLY A 10 34.06 -26.07 20.85
C GLY A 10 33.06 -27.06 21.43
N GLY A 11 33.36 -28.35 21.30
CA GLY A 11 32.50 -29.44 21.75
C GLY A 11 32.54 -29.62 23.26
N ASP A 12 31.40 -30.04 23.83
CA ASP A 12 31.35 -31.25 24.64
C ASP A 12 29.89 -31.74 24.86
N GLN A 13 29.70 -33.00 24.47
CA GLN A 13 28.89 -34.09 25.04
C GLN A 13 27.43 -33.93 25.52
N MET A 14 26.64 -34.84 24.94
CA MET A 14 25.55 -35.67 25.49
C MET A 14 24.20 -35.06 25.90
N GLY A 15 23.15 -35.60 25.27
CA GLY A 15 21.77 -35.57 25.79
C GLY A 15 20.73 -35.72 24.69
N GLY A 16 20.34 -36.96 24.36
CA GLY A 16 19.34 -37.23 23.33
C GLY A 16 17.89 -36.93 23.76
N ALA A 17 17.04 -36.60 22.79
CA ALA A 17 15.61 -36.93 22.79
C ALA A 17 14.97 -36.62 21.43
N GLY A 18 14.37 -37.63 20.82
CA GLY A 18 13.06 -37.55 20.13
C GLY A 18 12.90 -36.62 18.92
N LEU A 19 12.97 -37.23 17.72
CA LEU A 19 12.27 -36.74 16.54
C LEU A 19 10.75 -36.70 16.82
N ALA A 20 10.17 -35.50 16.92
CA ALA A 20 8.73 -35.30 16.89
C ALA A 20 8.35 -34.62 15.56
N SER A 21 7.50 -35.32 14.81
CA SER A 21 6.91 -34.83 13.57
C SER A 21 6.03 -33.61 13.84
N ASN A 22 6.14 -32.61 12.96
CA ASN A 22 5.25 -31.46 12.94
C ASN A 22 3.85 -31.88 12.45
N HIS A 23 2.98 -32.27 13.38
CA HIS A 23 1.54 -32.27 13.15
C HIS A 23 0.96 -30.88 13.49
N PRO A 24 0.00 -30.36 12.71
CA PRO A 24 -0.73 -29.15 13.08
C PRO A 24 -1.54 -29.43 14.35
N GLY A 25 -1.30 -28.64 15.40
CA GLY A 25 -1.98 -28.77 16.68
C GLY A 25 -3.50 -28.57 16.58
N PRO A 26 -4.28 -29.08 17.55
CA PRO A 26 -5.74 -29.03 17.52
C PRO A 26 -6.23 -27.58 17.59
N VAL A 27 -6.97 -27.18 16.56
CA VAL A 27 -7.74 -25.93 16.54
C VAL A 27 -8.72 -25.95 17.72
N SER A 28 -8.63 -24.97 18.62
CA SER A 28 -9.44 -24.91 19.85
C SER A 28 -10.94 -25.03 19.54
N GLN A 29 -11.67 -25.90 20.23
CA GLN A 29 -13.09 -26.19 19.99
C GLN A 29 -13.98 -24.92 20.04
N ASN A 30 -13.66 -23.96 20.90
CA ASN A 30 -14.36 -22.66 20.96
C ASN A 30 -14.23 -21.85 19.66
N LEU A 31 -13.08 -21.99 18.98
CA LEU A 31 -12.77 -21.31 17.73
C LEU A 31 -13.58 -21.88 16.56
N LEU A 32 -13.82 -23.19 16.59
CA LEU A 32 -14.63 -23.95 15.63
C LEU A 32 -16.12 -23.65 15.78
N LEU A 33 -16.62 -23.66 17.02
CA LEU A 33 -18.01 -23.31 17.35
C LEU A 33 -18.37 -21.88 16.92
N THR A 34 -17.44 -20.93 17.09
CA THR A 34 -17.63 -19.55 16.63
C THR A 34 -17.67 -19.46 15.10
N HIS A 35 -16.86 -20.25 14.39
CA HIS A 35 -16.79 -20.22 12.93
C HIS A 35 -18.03 -20.80 12.25
N GLU A 36 -18.57 -21.90 12.79
CA GLU A 36 -19.83 -22.50 12.32
C GLU A 36 -21.03 -21.58 12.57
N ALA A 37 -21.09 -20.94 13.75
CA ALA A 37 -22.12 -19.96 14.07
C ALA A 37 -22.14 -18.78 13.08
N ILE A 38 -20.97 -18.29 12.66
CA ILE A 38 -20.87 -17.24 11.63
C ILE A 38 -21.40 -17.73 10.28
N GLY A 39 -21.11 -18.97 9.89
CA GLY A 39 -21.67 -19.55 8.65
C GLY A 39 -23.20 -19.59 8.67
N ALA A 40 -23.80 -19.98 9.81
CA ALA A 40 -25.25 -19.95 9.99
C ALA A 40 -25.82 -18.52 9.92
N GLN A 41 -25.15 -17.53 10.52
CA GLN A 41 -25.56 -16.11 10.44
C GLN A 41 -25.51 -15.58 9.01
N ILE A 42 -24.48 -15.92 8.23
CA ILE A 42 -24.38 -15.53 6.81
C ILE A 42 -25.54 -16.12 6.00
N LYS A 43 -25.91 -17.39 6.25
CA LYS A 43 -27.05 -18.02 5.59
C LYS A 43 -28.36 -17.30 5.93
N GLN A 44 -28.58 -17.00 7.22
CA GLN A 44 -29.75 -16.24 7.67
C GLN A 44 -29.81 -14.83 7.06
N LEU A 45 -28.65 -14.16 6.94
CA LEU A 45 -28.52 -12.86 6.29
C LEU A 45 -28.99 -12.93 4.82
N LYS A 46 -28.53 -13.94 4.07
CA LYS A 46 -28.93 -14.15 2.67
C LYS A 46 -30.43 -14.40 2.53
N ASP A 47 -31.00 -15.26 3.37
CA ASP A 47 -32.43 -15.56 3.34
C ASP A 47 -33.26 -14.30 3.62
N SER A 48 -32.80 -13.43 4.54
CA SER A 48 -33.47 -12.16 4.85
C SER A 48 -33.49 -11.17 3.67
N PHE A 49 -32.38 -11.04 2.92
CA PHE A 49 -32.31 -10.12 1.78
C PHE A 49 -33.01 -10.63 0.51
N THR A 50 -33.24 -11.94 0.43
CA THR A 50 -33.98 -12.55 -0.68
C THR A 50 -35.47 -12.18 -0.61
N MET A 51 -35.99 -11.84 0.58
CA MET A 51 -37.39 -11.46 0.80
C MET A 51 -37.66 -9.96 0.58
N ASP A 52 -36.65 -9.09 0.77
CA ASP A 52 -36.85 -7.62 0.82
C ASP A 52 -36.47 -6.88 -0.49
N GLY A 53 -36.11 -7.59 -1.57
CA GLY A 53 -35.77 -6.97 -2.87
C GLY A 53 -34.47 -6.17 -2.86
N GLN A 54 -33.57 -6.42 -1.90
CA GLN A 54 -32.32 -5.68 -1.69
C GLN A 54 -31.13 -6.37 -2.38
N GLY A 55 -31.13 -6.39 -3.72
CA GLY A 55 -30.11 -7.09 -4.52
C GLY A 55 -28.65 -6.70 -4.24
N GLU A 56 -28.39 -5.46 -3.80
CA GLU A 56 -27.03 -5.02 -3.46
C GLU A 56 -26.54 -5.58 -2.11
N LEU A 57 -27.43 -5.76 -1.13
CA LEU A 57 -27.11 -6.37 0.17
C LEU A 57 -26.93 -7.88 0.08
N LYS A 58 -27.65 -8.52 -0.85
CA LYS A 58 -27.39 -9.91 -1.24
C LYS A 58 -25.96 -10.09 -1.75
N ASN A 59 -25.46 -9.19 -2.59
CA ASN A 59 -24.08 -9.26 -3.08
C ASN A 59 -23.04 -9.14 -1.95
N VAL A 60 -23.31 -8.32 -0.92
CA VAL A 60 -22.44 -8.22 0.27
C VAL A 60 -22.46 -9.53 1.04
N ALA A 61 -23.64 -10.10 1.26
CA ALA A 61 -23.79 -11.37 1.96
C ALA A 61 -23.09 -12.52 1.22
N ASP A 62 -23.23 -12.60 -0.10
CA ASP A 62 -22.52 -13.57 -0.96
C ASP A 62 -21.00 -13.38 -0.87
N HIS A 63 -20.51 -12.15 -0.82
CA HIS A 63 -19.08 -11.88 -0.67
C HIS A 63 -18.55 -12.29 0.71
N LEU A 64 -19.31 -12.03 1.78
CA LEU A 64 -18.95 -12.47 3.13
C LEU A 64 -18.95 -13.99 3.26
N GLU A 65 -19.85 -14.69 2.57
CA GLU A 65 -19.86 -16.16 2.47
C GLU A 65 -18.60 -16.69 1.76
N GLN A 66 -18.22 -16.08 0.63
CA GLN A 66 -17.00 -16.46 -0.09
C GLN A 66 -15.76 -16.27 0.79
N LEU A 67 -15.66 -15.15 1.50
CA LEU A 67 -14.58 -14.91 2.45
C LEU A 67 -14.60 -15.91 3.61
N HIS A 68 -15.77 -16.20 4.18
CA HIS A 68 -15.91 -17.21 5.23
C HIS A 68 -15.41 -18.58 4.77
N ASN A 69 -15.84 -19.04 3.60
CA ASN A 69 -15.38 -20.29 2.99
C ASN A 69 -13.88 -20.31 2.72
N TYR A 70 -13.30 -19.18 2.29
CA TYR A 70 -11.85 -19.04 2.07
C TYR A 70 -11.03 -19.19 3.37
N LEU A 71 -11.64 -18.87 4.51
CA LEU A 71 -11.03 -18.95 5.83
C LEU A 71 -11.19 -20.33 6.49
N THR A 72 -12.02 -21.23 5.93
CA THR A 72 -12.27 -22.57 6.48
C THR A 72 -11.06 -23.49 6.29
N PRO A 73 -10.52 -24.11 7.36
CA PRO A 73 -9.41 -25.06 7.26
C PRO A 73 -9.78 -26.29 6.41
N GLY A 74 -8.97 -26.63 5.40
CA GLY A 74 -9.14 -27.85 4.60
C GLY A 74 -10.06 -27.73 3.37
N GLY A 75 -10.56 -26.54 3.03
CA GLY A 75 -11.31 -26.31 1.80
C GLY A 75 -10.45 -26.55 0.55
N LYS A 76 -10.68 -27.68 -0.15
CA LYS A 76 -10.10 -28.00 -1.48
C LYS A 76 -10.76 -27.26 -2.65
N THR A 77 -11.67 -26.34 -2.39
CA THR A 77 -12.16 -25.46 -3.43
C THR A 77 -11.14 -24.35 -3.60
N ALA A 78 -10.29 -24.48 -4.62
CA ALA A 78 -9.71 -23.32 -5.26
C ALA A 78 -10.84 -22.28 -5.35
N PRO A 79 -10.64 -21.04 -4.85
CA PRO A 79 -11.64 -20.01 -5.06
C PRO A 79 -11.95 -20.06 -6.55
N ALA A 80 -13.23 -20.13 -6.93
CA ALA A 80 -13.57 -19.69 -8.26
C ALA A 80 -13.02 -18.27 -8.31
N ALA A 81 -11.83 -18.09 -8.92
CA ALA A 81 -11.19 -16.80 -9.11
C ALA A 81 -12.32 -15.88 -9.48
N LEU A 82 -12.59 -14.83 -8.69
CA LEU A 82 -13.77 -13.97 -8.75
C LEU A 82 -14.14 -13.68 -10.22
N LYS A 83 -14.85 -14.63 -10.84
CA LYS A 83 -15.02 -14.72 -12.29
C LYS A 83 -16.20 -13.81 -12.49
N ASP A 84 -15.86 -12.56 -12.81
CA ASP A 84 -16.73 -11.41 -12.98
C ASP A 84 -16.89 -10.44 -11.80
N ALA A 85 -15.96 -10.38 -10.85
CA ALA A 85 -16.00 -9.31 -9.85
C ALA A 85 -15.29 -8.03 -10.31
N ARG A 86 -16.06 -7.15 -10.97
CA ARG A 86 -16.09 -5.79 -10.39
C ARG A 86 -16.40 -6.01 -8.93
N ASN A 87 -15.46 -5.73 -8.02
CA ASN A 87 -15.65 -5.92 -6.58
C ASN A 87 -17.10 -5.55 -6.23
N PRO A 88 -18.00 -6.50 -5.89
CA PRO A 88 -19.44 -6.25 -5.82
C PRO A 88 -19.77 -5.18 -4.77
N ILE A 89 -18.84 -4.96 -3.84
CA ILE A 89 -18.83 -3.86 -2.90
C ILE A 89 -18.71 -2.54 -3.68
N GLU A 90 -17.75 -2.34 -4.60
CA GLU A 90 -17.64 -1.11 -5.43
C GLU A 90 -18.95 -0.67 -6.11
N ALA A 91 -19.83 -1.59 -6.49
CA ALA A 91 -21.12 -1.26 -7.10
C ALA A 91 -22.04 -0.49 -6.13
N LEU A 92 -21.93 -0.73 -4.82
CA LEU A 92 -22.57 0.08 -3.77
C LEU A 92 -21.99 1.51 -3.67
N PHE A 93 -20.77 1.76 -4.18
CA PHE A 93 -20.01 3.00 -3.97
C PHE A 93 -19.83 3.87 -5.22
N LYS A 94 -20.18 3.40 -6.42
CA LYS A 94 -20.13 4.23 -7.65
C LYS A 94 -21.43 5.01 -7.84
N PRO A 95 -21.42 6.35 -7.91
CA PRO A 95 -22.55 7.10 -8.46
C PRO A 95 -22.65 6.77 -9.96
N ARG A 96 -23.71 6.06 -10.38
CA ARG A 96 -23.97 5.84 -11.82
C ARG A 96 -24.32 7.18 -12.46
N SER A 97 -23.55 7.59 -13.46
CA SER A 97 -23.91 8.69 -14.36
C SER A 97 -25.24 8.37 -15.06
N SER A 98 -26.10 9.39 -15.08
CA SER A 98 -27.47 9.43 -15.58
C SER A 98 -27.77 8.60 -16.84
N ALA A 99 -28.80 7.75 -16.72
CA ALA A 99 -29.77 7.31 -17.75
C ALA A 99 -30.13 5.81 -17.65
N SER A 100 -30.67 5.37 -16.52
CA SER A 100 -31.68 4.31 -16.46
C SER A 100 -32.35 4.33 -15.09
N SER A 101 -33.65 4.07 -15.06
CA SER A 101 -34.57 4.23 -13.93
C SER A 101 -34.45 3.10 -12.91
N ASP A 102 -33.26 2.89 -12.35
CA ASP A 102 -33.06 2.10 -11.13
C ASP A 102 -32.23 2.91 -10.14
N LEU A 103 -32.92 3.46 -9.14
CA LEU A 103 -32.33 4.25 -8.06
C LEU A 103 -31.39 3.35 -7.24
N SER A 104 -30.09 3.69 -7.22
CA SER A 104 -29.14 3.08 -6.28
C SER A 104 -29.69 3.11 -4.84
N LEU A 105 -29.40 2.09 -4.04
CA LEU A 105 -29.80 2.02 -2.62
C LEU A 105 -29.37 3.30 -1.87
N MET A 106 -28.24 3.88 -2.27
CA MET A 106 -27.70 5.15 -1.76
C MET A 106 -28.58 6.38 -2.01
N GLN A 107 -29.37 6.42 -3.08
CA GLN A 107 -30.36 7.48 -3.31
C GLN A 107 -31.67 7.20 -2.54
N ARG A 108 -32.04 5.93 -2.35
CA ARG A 108 -33.21 5.54 -1.53
C ARG A 108 -33.02 5.84 -0.05
N ILE A 109 -31.81 5.66 0.48
CA ILE A 109 -31.47 5.97 1.88
C ILE A 109 -31.40 7.49 2.12
N LYS A 110 -31.07 8.30 1.11
CA LYS A 110 -30.98 9.77 1.24
C LYS A 110 -32.32 10.51 1.18
N ASN A 111 -33.40 9.89 0.68
CA ASN A 111 -34.72 10.53 0.54
C ASN A 111 -35.83 9.71 1.23
N PRO A 112 -36.01 9.84 2.56
CA PRO A 112 -37.17 9.25 3.25
C PRO A 112 -38.51 9.90 2.85
N LEU A 113 -38.49 11.11 2.30
CA LEU A 113 -39.65 11.99 2.14
C LEU A 113 -40.39 11.89 0.79
N ALA A 114 -39.95 11.03 -0.14
CA ALA A 114 -40.62 10.90 -1.45
C ALA A 114 -41.85 9.96 -1.44
N ARG A 115 -42.24 9.41 -0.28
CA ARG A 115 -43.45 8.58 -0.11
C ARG A 115 -44.42 9.20 0.88
N VAL A 116 -44.94 10.37 0.54
CA VAL A 116 -46.20 10.85 1.13
C VAL A 116 -47.10 11.28 -0.01
N GLY A 117 -48.04 10.40 -0.36
CA GLY A 117 -48.98 10.61 -1.46
C GLY A 117 -49.99 9.48 -1.59
N GLN A 118 -51.00 9.52 -0.72
CA GLN A 118 -52.36 8.95 -0.86
C GLN A 118 -52.55 7.41 -0.90
N GLY A 119 -53.32 6.90 0.08
CA GLY A 119 -54.04 5.63 -0.03
C GLY A 119 -54.00 4.77 1.23
N SER A 120 -55.07 4.86 2.02
CA SER A 120 -55.33 4.11 3.26
C SER A 120 -55.42 2.59 3.08
N HIS A 121 -55.07 1.86 4.17
CA HIS A 121 -55.28 0.44 4.45
C HIS A 121 -54.41 -0.59 3.69
N ALA A 122 -53.25 -0.95 4.26
CA ALA A 122 -52.75 -2.33 4.29
C ALA A 122 -51.50 -2.42 5.20
N LEU A 123 -51.58 -3.33 6.18
CA LEU A 123 -50.49 -4.02 6.89
C LEU A 123 -49.30 -3.19 7.38
N ALA A 124 -49.10 -3.22 8.70
CA ALA A 124 -47.83 -2.94 9.36
C ALA A 124 -46.75 -3.91 8.84
N SER A 125 -46.23 -3.66 7.64
CA SER A 125 -44.93 -4.16 7.23
C SER A 125 -43.90 -3.29 7.93
N VAL A 126 -43.16 -3.90 8.84
CA VAL A 126 -41.96 -3.32 9.43
C VAL A 126 -41.06 -2.93 8.27
N THR A 127 -41.06 -1.65 7.89
CA THR A 127 -40.03 -1.09 7.03
C THR A 127 -38.74 -1.11 7.84
N ARG A 128 -38.03 -2.25 7.85
CA ARG A 128 -36.67 -2.33 8.40
C ARG A 128 -35.83 -1.33 7.64
N ASP A 129 -35.26 -0.37 8.36
CA ASP A 129 -34.29 0.54 7.79
C ASP A 129 -33.12 -0.31 7.26
N PRO A 130 -32.75 -0.21 5.96
CA PRO A 130 -31.59 -0.91 5.41
C PRO A 130 -30.31 -0.68 6.24
N LEU A 131 -30.19 0.47 6.93
CA LEU A 131 -29.08 0.78 7.82
C LEU A 131 -29.09 -0.04 9.12
N GLU A 132 -30.27 -0.39 9.62
CA GLU A 132 -30.45 -1.25 10.80
C GLU A 132 -30.07 -2.70 10.47
N GLY A 133 -30.43 -3.18 9.27
CA GLY A 133 -30.02 -4.49 8.77
C GLY A 133 -28.50 -4.63 8.62
N ILE A 134 -27.83 -3.58 8.11
CA ILE A 134 -26.36 -3.54 8.03
C ILE A 134 -25.75 -3.56 9.43
N SER A 135 -26.22 -2.68 10.32
CA SER A 135 -25.62 -2.52 11.66
C SER A 135 -25.74 -3.79 12.51
N ASN A 136 -26.90 -4.45 12.48
CA ASN A 136 -27.18 -5.58 13.37
C ASN A 136 -26.71 -6.93 12.81
N GLN A 137 -26.60 -7.08 11.48
CA GLN A 137 -26.32 -8.39 10.87
C GLN A 137 -24.98 -8.42 10.13
N VAL A 138 -24.67 -7.38 9.34
CA VAL A 138 -23.45 -7.36 8.51
C VAL A 138 -22.20 -7.03 9.33
N ILE A 139 -22.28 -6.04 10.22
CA ILE A 139 -21.11 -5.57 10.99
C ILE A 139 -20.51 -6.66 11.89
N PRO A 140 -21.29 -7.45 12.66
CA PRO A 140 -20.72 -8.52 13.49
C PRO A 140 -19.96 -9.58 12.66
N ILE A 141 -20.53 -9.99 11.52
CA ILE A 141 -19.91 -10.94 10.60
C ILE A 141 -18.61 -10.34 10.03
N TRP A 142 -18.66 -9.10 9.55
CA TRP A 142 -17.49 -8.41 9.02
C TRP A 142 -16.38 -8.25 10.06
N LYS A 143 -16.70 -7.86 11.31
CA LYS A 143 -15.73 -7.74 12.41
C LYS A 143 -15.00 -9.06 12.66
N TYR A 144 -15.71 -10.18 12.65
CA TYR A 144 -15.12 -11.51 12.80
C TYR A 144 -14.22 -11.87 11.59
N LEU A 145 -14.73 -11.68 10.37
CA LEU A 145 -14.02 -12.09 9.16
C LEU A 145 -12.75 -11.28 8.91
N GLN A 146 -12.76 -9.96 9.18
CA GLN A 146 -11.55 -9.15 9.04
C GLN A 146 -10.43 -9.62 9.98
N GLU A 147 -10.76 -9.92 11.24
CA GLU A 147 -9.77 -10.35 12.23
C GLU A 147 -9.18 -11.71 11.86
N ARG A 148 -10.03 -12.63 11.38
CA ARG A 148 -9.59 -13.94 10.91
C ARG A 148 -8.79 -13.88 9.64
N PHE A 149 -9.15 -13.02 8.69
CA PHE A 149 -8.35 -12.83 7.48
C PHE A 149 -6.94 -12.33 7.80
N ILE A 150 -6.84 -11.32 8.67
CA ILE A 150 -5.54 -10.79 9.13
C ILE A 150 -4.72 -11.89 9.81
N THR A 151 -5.33 -12.64 10.72
CA THR A 151 -4.62 -13.66 11.51
C THR A 151 -4.18 -14.85 10.65
N LEU A 152 -5.05 -15.34 9.75
CA LEU A 152 -4.84 -16.61 9.05
C LEU A 152 -4.24 -16.47 7.65
N LYS A 153 -4.45 -15.34 6.96
CA LYS A 153 -4.14 -15.19 5.52
C LYS A 153 -3.11 -14.12 5.23
N CYS A 154 -2.88 -13.17 6.14
CA CYS A 154 -1.87 -12.12 5.95
C CYS A 154 -0.44 -12.50 6.40
N GLN A 155 -0.14 -13.80 6.49
CA GLN A 155 1.17 -14.31 6.90
C GLN A 155 2.10 -14.69 5.73
N ASP A 156 1.52 -15.02 4.58
CA ASP A 156 2.24 -15.46 3.39
C ASP A 156 1.72 -14.75 2.13
N LEU A 157 2.49 -14.81 1.04
CA LEU A 157 2.16 -14.15 -0.21
C LEU A 157 1.47 -15.08 -1.23
N GLU A 158 1.00 -16.26 -0.85
CA GLU A 158 0.27 -17.16 -1.77
C GLU A 158 -1.08 -16.56 -2.18
N GLU A 159 -1.58 -16.99 -3.34
CA GLU A 159 -2.87 -16.54 -3.92
C GLU A 159 -3.01 -15.00 -3.94
N PRO A 160 -2.03 -14.26 -4.51
CA PRO A 160 -1.93 -12.83 -4.27
C PRO A 160 -3.14 -12.04 -4.78
N GLU A 161 -3.72 -12.41 -5.92
CA GLU A 161 -4.93 -11.77 -6.46
C GLU A 161 -6.13 -11.94 -5.52
N THR A 162 -6.38 -13.17 -5.05
CA THR A 162 -7.48 -13.47 -4.12
C THR A 162 -7.35 -12.67 -2.83
N LYS A 163 -6.14 -12.60 -2.26
CA LYS A 163 -5.90 -11.85 -1.02
C LYS A 163 -6.03 -10.35 -1.22
N LEU A 164 -5.61 -9.82 -2.38
CA LEU A 164 -5.79 -8.41 -2.74
C LEU A 164 -7.29 -8.05 -2.82
N ASP A 165 -8.10 -8.90 -3.45
CA ASP A 165 -9.53 -8.66 -3.61
C ASP A 165 -10.25 -8.64 -2.25
N TYR A 166 -9.97 -9.62 -1.38
CA TYR A 166 -10.56 -9.64 -0.04
C TYR A 166 -10.11 -8.46 0.82
N LEU A 167 -8.82 -8.12 0.80
CA LEU A 167 -8.29 -6.98 1.54
C LEU A 167 -8.98 -5.68 1.11
N LYS A 168 -9.09 -5.45 -0.20
CA LYS A 168 -9.81 -4.30 -0.76
C LYS A 168 -11.26 -4.26 -0.30
N SER A 169 -11.97 -5.38 -0.40
CA SER A 169 -13.36 -5.51 0.04
C SER A 169 -13.57 -5.20 1.52
N LEU A 170 -12.70 -5.74 2.38
CA LEU A 170 -12.77 -5.53 3.82
C LEU A 170 -12.59 -4.05 4.19
N PHE A 171 -11.64 -3.36 3.56
CA PHE A 171 -11.45 -1.92 3.75
C PHE A 171 -12.61 -1.10 3.20
N LEU A 172 -13.15 -1.41 2.02
CA LEU A 172 -14.29 -0.69 1.45
C LEU A 172 -15.55 -0.80 2.33
N LEU A 173 -15.85 -2.00 2.83
CA LEU A 173 -16.97 -2.19 3.76
C LEU A 173 -16.74 -1.48 5.10
N GLY A 174 -15.51 -1.53 5.60
CA GLY A 174 -15.12 -0.82 6.81
C GLY A 174 -15.24 0.71 6.68
N ASP A 175 -14.81 1.27 5.55
CA ASP A 175 -14.91 2.69 5.25
C ASP A 175 -16.37 3.13 5.12
N TYR A 176 -17.24 2.27 4.59
CA TYR A 176 -18.69 2.50 4.61
C TYR A 176 -19.23 2.63 6.03
N ILE A 177 -18.95 1.64 6.89
CA ILE A 177 -19.38 1.59 8.28
C ILE A 177 -18.94 2.86 9.01
N HIS A 178 -17.70 3.28 8.81
CA HIS A 178 -17.16 4.50 9.38
C HIS A 178 -17.85 5.76 8.83
N SER A 179 -17.96 5.89 7.50
CA SER A 179 -18.54 7.09 6.84
C SER A 179 -20.01 7.33 7.18
N LYS A 180 -20.71 6.27 7.57
CA LYS A 180 -22.13 6.28 7.94
C LYS A 180 -22.37 6.27 9.44
N ASN A 181 -21.30 6.31 10.26
CA ASN A 181 -21.39 6.23 11.72
C ASN A 181 -22.21 5.02 12.20
N LEU A 182 -22.08 3.86 11.54
CA LEU A 182 -22.83 2.64 11.89
C LEU A 182 -22.23 1.90 13.09
N LEU A 183 -21.10 2.39 13.60
CA LEU A 183 -20.51 1.96 14.85
C LEU A 183 -20.17 3.18 15.71
N PRO A 184 -20.35 3.08 17.04
CA PRO A 184 -19.81 4.05 17.97
C PRO A 184 -18.30 4.23 17.79
N PRO A 185 -17.74 5.44 18.01
CA PRO A 185 -16.30 5.68 17.87
C PRO A 185 -15.42 4.74 18.69
N ALA A 186 -15.86 4.38 19.91
CA ALA A 186 -15.14 3.44 20.76
C ALA A 186 -15.03 2.04 20.12
N ASP A 187 -16.09 1.57 19.46
CA ASP A 187 -16.12 0.27 18.80
C ASP A 187 -15.32 0.27 17.51
N ILE A 188 -15.34 1.37 16.74
CA ILE A 188 -14.49 1.56 15.55
C ILE A 188 -13.01 1.48 15.96
N ASN A 189 -12.65 2.15 17.05
CA ASN A 189 -11.29 2.15 17.57
C ASN A 189 -10.84 0.78 18.12
N ALA A 190 -11.75 -0.17 18.31
CA ALA A 190 -11.43 -1.54 18.70
C ALA A 190 -11.30 -2.49 17.48
N VAL A 191 -11.66 -2.05 16.27
CA VAL A 191 -11.56 -2.88 15.06
C VAL A 191 -10.10 -3.04 14.62
N GLU A 192 -9.66 -4.29 14.52
CA GLU A 192 -8.26 -4.65 14.25
C GLU A 192 -7.73 -4.08 12.92
N ILE A 193 -8.48 -4.19 11.81
CA ILE A 193 -8.09 -3.65 10.49
C ILE A 193 -7.85 -2.12 10.48
N PHE A 194 -8.31 -1.40 11.50
CA PHE A 194 -8.10 0.04 11.66
C PHE A 194 -7.06 0.42 12.71
N GLN A 195 -6.53 -0.56 13.45
CA GLN A 195 -5.45 -0.29 14.40
C GLN A 195 -4.24 0.25 13.63
N PRO A 196 -3.60 1.35 14.08
CA PRO A 196 -2.55 2.00 13.32
C PRO A 196 -1.42 1.08 12.84
N LYS A 197 -1.00 0.16 13.70
CA LYS A 197 0.09 -0.78 13.38
C LYS A 197 -0.35 -1.86 12.40
N THR A 198 -1.59 -2.30 12.53
CA THR A 198 -2.21 -3.28 11.62
C THR A 198 -2.40 -2.66 10.25
N VAL A 199 -2.78 -1.38 10.18
CA VAL A 199 -2.80 -0.62 8.92
C VAL A 199 -1.41 -0.57 8.28
N VAL A 200 -0.35 -0.26 9.04
CA VAL A 200 1.04 -0.29 8.53
C VAL A 200 1.41 -1.67 7.98
N SER A 201 1.14 -2.74 8.73
CA SER A 201 1.38 -4.11 8.29
C SER A 201 0.59 -4.48 7.04
N LEU A 202 -0.67 -4.10 6.96
CA LEU A 202 -1.57 -4.44 5.85
C LEU A 202 -1.26 -3.65 4.58
N VAL A 203 -0.82 -2.38 4.68
CA VAL A 203 -0.33 -1.63 3.52
C VAL A 203 0.94 -2.28 3.00
N ASN A 204 1.89 -2.62 3.87
CA ASN A 204 3.10 -3.33 3.46
C ASN A 204 2.76 -4.68 2.81
N PHE A 205 1.86 -5.45 3.43
CA PHE A 205 1.37 -6.72 2.89
C PHE A 205 0.74 -6.54 1.50
N HIS A 206 -0.15 -5.56 1.34
CA HIS A 206 -0.75 -5.20 0.06
C HIS A 206 0.32 -4.92 -1.01
N VAL A 207 1.30 -4.06 -0.71
CA VAL A 207 2.40 -3.73 -1.65
C VAL A 207 3.12 -5.00 -2.10
N ASN A 208 3.46 -5.90 -1.17
CA ASN A 208 4.12 -7.17 -1.48
C ASN A 208 3.25 -8.10 -2.34
N LEU A 209 1.94 -8.16 -2.10
CA LEU A 209 1.02 -8.93 -2.94
C LEU A 209 0.93 -8.37 -4.36
N VAL A 210 0.84 -7.03 -4.50
CA VAL A 210 0.82 -6.39 -5.83
C VAL A 210 2.12 -6.66 -6.58
N MET A 211 3.28 -6.55 -5.91
CA MET A 211 4.57 -6.89 -6.51
C MET A 211 4.63 -8.35 -6.98
N LYS A 212 4.10 -9.30 -6.19
CA LYS A 212 4.05 -10.73 -6.58
C LYS A 212 3.09 -10.99 -7.73
N SER A 213 1.90 -10.41 -7.69
CA SER A 213 0.89 -10.56 -8.75
C SER A 213 1.37 -9.98 -10.09
N LYS A 214 1.99 -8.80 -10.06
CA LYS A 214 2.39 -8.06 -11.27
C LYS A 214 3.78 -8.44 -11.77
N GLY A 215 4.66 -8.91 -10.88
CA GLY A 215 6.04 -9.26 -11.19
C GLY A 215 6.76 -8.13 -11.93
N THR A 216 7.23 -8.43 -13.15
CA THR A 216 7.98 -7.50 -14.00
C THR A 216 7.16 -6.32 -14.53
N LYS A 217 5.82 -6.37 -14.41
CA LYS A 217 4.91 -5.29 -14.82
C LYS A 217 4.63 -4.29 -13.69
N PHE A 218 5.14 -4.53 -12.47
CA PHE A 218 4.89 -3.65 -11.34
C PHE A 218 5.60 -2.30 -11.49
N PHE A 219 6.92 -2.33 -11.73
CA PHE A 219 7.70 -1.11 -11.85
C PHE A 219 7.31 -0.35 -13.11
N GLY A 220 6.92 0.91 -12.97
CA GLY A 220 6.38 1.70 -14.08
C GLY A 220 4.91 1.44 -14.42
N GLY A 221 4.35 0.31 -13.97
CA GLY A 221 2.95 -0.01 -14.17
C GLY A 221 2.00 0.88 -13.36
N PRO A 222 0.71 0.97 -13.74
CA PRO A 222 -0.26 1.83 -13.06
C PRO A 222 -0.38 1.52 -11.55
N GLU A 223 -0.04 0.29 -11.14
CA GLU A 223 -0.06 -0.13 -9.75
C GLU A 223 1.23 0.15 -8.96
N TRP A 224 2.22 0.83 -9.56
CA TRP A 224 3.42 1.26 -8.86
C TRP A 224 3.08 2.16 -7.67
N ILE A 225 3.49 1.72 -6.49
CA ILE A 225 3.34 2.44 -5.23
C ILE A 225 4.65 3.16 -4.92
N ASN A 226 4.58 4.48 -4.78
CA ASN A 226 5.74 5.28 -4.41
C ASN A 226 5.85 5.34 -2.88
N PRO A 227 6.98 4.94 -2.28
CA PRO A 227 7.17 4.95 -0.83
C PRO A 227 7.49 6.36 -0.31
N GLU A 228 6.59 7.31 -0.56
CA GLU A 228 6.56 8.64 0.06
C GLU A 228 5.17 8.84 0.65
N TYR A 229 5.06 9.38 1.86
CA TYR A 229 3.78 9.42 2.60
C TYR A 229 2.66 10.12 1.80
N GLU A 230 2.92 11.33 1.30
CA GLU A 230 1.97 12.10 0.51
C GLU A 230 1.62 11.39 -0.81
N LEU A 231 2.59 10.76 -1.46
CA LEU A 231 2.36 10.04 -2.72
C LEU A 231 1.63 8.71 -2.53
N MET A 232 1.67 8.11 -1.34
CA MET A 232 0.82 6.97 -0.99
C MET A 232 -0.64 7.40 -0.80
N LEU A 233 -0.87 8.57 -0.18
CA LEU A 233 -2.19 9.17 0.00
C LEU A 233 -2.86 9.59 -1.32
N SER A 234 -2.09 9.91 -2.34
CA SER A 234 -2.62 10.22 -3.68
C SER A 234 -2.67 9.00 -4.62
N ASN A 235 -2.06 7.86 -4.24
CA ASN A 235 -1.92 6.72 -5.14
C ASN A 235 -3.27 5.99 -5.36
N PRO A 236 -3.74 5.84 -6.60
CA PRO A 236 -5.02 5.16 -6.88
C PRO A 236 -5.08 3.70 -6.41
N SER A 237 -3.97 2.96 -6.44
CA SER A 237 -3.91 1.56 -5.99
C SER A 237 -4.09 1.42 -4.49
N LEU A 238 -3.80 2.47 -3.71
CA LEU A 238 -4.01 2.51 -2.27
C LEU A 238 -5.32 3.19 -1.87
N SER A 239 -6.22 3.46 -2.82
CA SER A 239 -7.48 4.20 -2.56
C SER A 239 -8.32 3.66 -1.40
N HIS A 240 -8.38 2.34 -1.24
CA HIS A 240 -9.09 1.66 -0.15
C HIS A 240 -8.39 1.79 1.21
N PHE A 241 -7.11 2.17 1.24
CA PHE A 241 -6.36 2.44 2.47
C PHE A 241 -6.33 3.92 2.85
N HIS A 242 -6.70 4.84 1.96
CA HIS A 242 -6.48 6.29 2.14
C HIS A 242 -7.03 6.83 3.47
N ARG A 243 -8.25 6.43 3.87
CA ARG A 243 -8.81 6.84 5.17
C ARG A 243 -7.92 6.38 6.32
N SER A 244 -7.53 5.11 6.31
CA SER A 244 -6.74 4.48 7.37
C SER A 244 -5.31 5.05 7.42
N ILE A 245 -4.67 5.27 6.28
CA ILE A 245 -3.33 5.91 6.19
C ILE A 245 -3.39 7.35 6.71
N LYS A 246 -4.43 8.10 6.36
CA LYS A 246 -4.63 9.48 6.82
C LYS A 246 -4.89 9.57 8.32
N ALA A 247 -5.51 8.53 8.90
CA ALA A 247 -5.78 8.44 10.33
C ALA A 247 -4.58 7.92 11.15
N LEU A 248 -3.46 7.57 10.51
CA LEU A 248 -2.27 7.14 11.23
C LEU A 248 -1.70 8.28 12.09
N PRO A 249 -1.32 8.00 13.35
CA PRO A 249 -0.60 8.95 14.15
C PRO A 249 0.83 9.13 13.60
N GLU A 250 1.47 10.26 13.92
CA GLU A 250 2.77 10.64 13.34
C GLU A 250 3.85 9.56 13.54
N GLU A 251 3.83 8.85 14.67
CA GLU A 251 4.82 7.81 14.97
C GLU A 251 4.72 6.60 14.02
N GLN A 252 3.59 6.43 13.33
CA GLN A 252 3.34 5.32 12.40
C GLN A 252 3.60 5.68 10.93
N LYS A 253 3.78 6.96 10.59
CA LYS A 253 4.11 7.37 9.22
C LYS A 253 5.52 6.93 8.80
N LYS A 254 6.49 7.03 9.71
CA LYS A 254 7.87 6.60 9.45
C LYS A 254 7.97 5.08 9.21
N PRO A 255 7.41 4.19 10.07
CA PRO A 255 7.36 2.75 9.79
C PRO A 255 6.68 2.41 8.46
N LEU A 256 5.57 3.06 8.13
CA LEU A 256 4.84 2.84 6.87
C LEU A 256 5.74 3.04 5.64
N VAL A 257 6.40 4.20 5.59
CA VAL A 257 7.30 4.56 4.49
C VAL A 257 8.51 3.62 4.47
N TYR A 258 9.12 3.38 5.62
CA TYR A 258 10.30 2.52 5.74
C TYR A 258 10.03 1.10 5.23
N LEU A 259 8.94 0.48 5.66
CA LEU A 259 8.62 -0.90 5.29
C LEU A 259 8.29 -1.03 3.80
N THR A 260 7.52 -0.08 3.27
CA THR A 260 7.15 -0.07 1.85
C THR A 260 8.39 0.09 0.96
N LEU A 261 9.29 1.03 1.30
CA LEU A 261 10.57 1.20 0.61
C LEU A 261 11.47 -0.03 0.74
N SER A 262 11.57 -0.61 1.94
CA SER A 262 12.36 -1.81 2.19
C SER A 262 11.86 -2.99 1.34
N SER A 263 10.54 -3.18 1.26
CA SER A 263 9.91 -4.20 0.43
C SER A 263 10.26 -4.05 -1.05
N ILE A 264 10.21 -2.82 -1.60
CA ILE A 264 10.61 -2.53 -2.98
C ILE A 264 12.08 -2.91 -3.21
N ILE A 265 12.98 -2.51 -2.31
CA ILE A 265 14.43 -2.78 -2.43
C ILE A 265 14.73 -4.30 -2.34
N ILE A 266 14.11 -4.98 -1.38
CA ILE A 266 14.30 -6.43 -1.15
C ILE A 266 13.75 -7.22 -2.34
N GLN A 267 12.55 -6.90 -2.79
CA GLN A 267 11.87 -7.62 -3.87
C GLN A 267 12.27 -7.18 -5.28
N ARG A 268 13.29 -6.32 -5.43
CA ARG A 268 13.74 -5.84 -6.75
C ARG A 268 13.94 -6.92 -7.79
N LYS A 269 14.41 -8.12 -7.42
CA LYS A 269 14.64 -9.24 -8.36
C LYS A 269 13.34 -9.80 -8.94
N LEU A 270 12.23 -9.65 -8.24
CA LEU A 270 10.90 -10.04 -8.72
C LEU A 270 10.42 -9.09 -9.82
N MET A 271 10.68 -7.79 -9.63
CA MET A 271 10.26 -6.72 -10.53
C MET A 271 11.22 -6.53 -11.71
N LEU A 272 12.51 -6.74 -11.46
CA LEU A 272 13.62 -6.47 -12.38
C LEU A 272 14.63 -7.62 -12.32
N PRO A 273 14.27 -8.86 -12.73
CA PRO A 273 15.14 -10.03 -12.64
C PRO A 273 16.42 -9.91 -13.48
N TRP A 274 16.40 -9.07 -14.52
CA TRP A 274 17.54 -8.78 -15.39
C TRP A 274 18.46 -7.68 -14.85
N LEU A 275 18.08 -7.01 -13.76
CA LEU A 275 18.87 -5.91 -13.21
C LEU A 275 20.11 -6.45 -12.50
N SER A 276 21.26 -6.33 -13.15
CA SER A 276 22.54 -6.36 -12.45
C SER A 276 22.71 -5.04 -11.70
N MET A 277 22.85 -5.11 -10.38
CA MET A 277 23.08 -3.93 -9.56
C MET A 277 24.50 -3.42 -9.83
N GLU A 278 24.64 -2.11 -10.03
CA GLU A 278 25.95 -1.45 -10.05
C GLU A 278 26.58 -1.46 -8.66
N GLU A 279 27.92 -1.48 -8.61
CA GLU A 279 28.70 -1.55 -7.37
C GLU A 279 28.45 -0.36 -6.43
N GLU A 280 28.04 0.81 -6.95
CA GLU A 280 27.80 2.01 -6.15
C GLU A 280 26.37 2.11 -5.59
N PHE A 281 25.37 1.54 -6.27
CA PHE A 281 23.97 1.58 -5.84
C PHE A 281 23.64 0.54 -4.75
N PHE A 282 24.30 -0.63 -4.80
CA PHE A 282 24.04 -1.73 -3.88
C PHE A 282 24.41 -1.42 -2.41
N PRO A 283 25.55 -0.80 -2.10
CA PRO A 283 25.91 -0.44 -0.73
C PRO A 283 24.88 0.50 -0.09
N ILE A 284 24.36 1.49 -0.82
CA ILE A 284 23.37 2.45 -0.31
C ILE A 284 22.08 1.73 0.10
N CYS A 285 21.57 0.85 -0.77
CA CYS A 285 20.39 0.05 -0.48
C CYS A 285 20.61 -0.88 0.72
N THR A 286 21.76 -1.55 0.77
CA THR A 286 22.12 -2.46 1.88
C THR A 286 22.22 -1.71 3.20
N GLU A 287 22.86 -0.54 3.23
CA GLU A 287 22.95 0.31 4.42
C GLU A 287 21.57 0.79 4.89
N PHE A 288 20.70 1.22 3.96
CA PHE A 288 19.33 1.58 4.30
C PHE A 288 18.58 0.43 4.98
N LEU A 289 18.68 -0.79 4.43
CA LEU A 289 18.05 -1.99 4.99
C LEU A 289 18.66 -2.41 6.35
N ASN A 290 19.96 -2.17 6.55
CA ASN A 290 20.66 -2.49 7.80
C ASN A 290 20.38 -1.48 8.93
N GLY A 291 19.82 -0.31 8.60
CA GLY A 291 19.52 0.73 9.58
C GLY A 291 18.48 0.33 10.63
N ASN A 292 17.74 -0.77 10.40
CA ASN A 292 16.76 -1.35 11.33
C ASN A 292 15.83 -0.29 11.91
N PHE A 293 15.24 0.55 11.05
CA PHE A 293 14.43 1.68 11.51
C PHE A 293 13.08 1.29 12.16
N ALA A 294 12.70 0.01 12.06
CA ALA A 294 11.54 -0.54 12.73
C ALA A 294 11.78 -1.99 13.21
N THR A 295 11.24 -2.34 14.37
CA THR A 295 11.15 -3.71 14.89
C THR A 295 9.70 -4.21 14.81
N TYR A 296 9.53 -5.53 14.75
CA TYR A 296 8.23 -6.19 14.79
C TYR A 296 8.10 -6.99 16.08
N GLU A 297 7.17 -6.62 16.95
CA GLU A 297 6.93 -7.28 18.25
C GLU A 297 5.44 -7.53 18.41
N GLY A 298 5.05 -8.77 18.78
CA GLY A 298 3.68 -9.09 19.14
C GLY A 298 2.63 -8.62 18.13
N SER A 299 2.85 -8.88 16.84
CA SER A 299 2.03 -8.46 15.67
C SER A 299 2.15 -7.01 15.20
N ARG A 300 3.06 -6.23 15.76
CA ARG A 300 3.05 -4.77 15.69
C ARG A 300 4.43 -4.19 15.36
N TYR A 301 4.47 -3.19 14.50
CA TYR A 301 5.71 -2.46 14.21
C TYR A 301 5.96 -1.31 15.20
N PHE A 302 7.21 -1.16 15.60
CA PHE A 302 7.69 -0.10 16.49
C PHE A 302 8.90 0.57 15.87
N LEU A 303 9.02 1.88 16.05
CA LEU A 303 10.26 2.57 15.71
C LEU A 303 11.36 2.14 16.65
N VAL A 304 12.53 1.88 16.08
CA VAL A 304 13.73 1.71 16.89
C VAL A 304 14.14 3.09 17.44
N PRO A 305 14.36 3.21 18.76
CA PRO A 305 14.84 4.44 19.38
C PRO A 305 16.08 4.99 18.68
N LYS A 306 16.22 6.32 18.59
CA LYS A 306 17.29 6.97 17.80
C LYS A 306 18.69 6.48 18.17
N ASP A 307 18.92 6.25 19.45
CA ASP A 307 20.15 5.72 20.05
C ASP A 307 20.45 4.25 19.69
N GLN A 308 19.42 3.51 19.27
CA GLN A 308 19.52 2.10 18.86
C GLN A 308 19.50 1.93 17.33
N ILE A 309 19.14 2.97 16.58
CA ILE A 309 19.27 2.99 15.13
C ILE A 309 20.74 2.85 14.79
N LYS A 310 21.06 1.80 14.01
CA LYS A 310 22.39 1.64 13.44
C LYS A 310 22.52 2.60 12.28
N TYR A 311 22.91 3.83 12.57
CA TYR A 311 23.29 4.76 11.54
C TYR A 311 24.48 4.18 10.76
N PRO A 312 24.45 4.24 9.42
CA PRO A 312 25.61 3.89 8.62
C PRO A 312 26.82 4.66 9.15
N LYS A 313 27.90 3.94 9.49
CA LYS A 313 29.09 4.54 10.13
C LYS A 313 29.81 5.54 9.22
N SER A 314 29.60 5.48 7.91
CA SER A 314 30.16 6.48 6.99
C SER A 314 29.15 7.59 6.76
N LEU A 315 29.57 8.84 6.95
CA LEU A 315 28.92 10.04 6.40
C LEU A 315 28.87 10.06 4.84
N ASP A 316 29.35 8.98 4.21
CA ASP A 316 29.68 8.87 2.79
C ASP A 316 28.52 8.36 1.93
N TYR A 317 27.38 7.95 2.51
CA TYR A 317 26.16 7.66 1.71
C TYR A 317 25.48 8.93 1.21
N ARG A 318 25.73 10.06 1.88
CA ARG A 318 25.17 11.35 1.48
C ARG A 318 25.77 11.80 0.17
N LYS A 319 27.08 11.62 -0.02
CA LYS A 319 27.79 12.10 -1.20
C LYS A 319 27.25 11.47 -2.50
N PRO A 320 27.09 10.15 -2.65
CA PRO A 320 26.44 9.55 -3.81
C PRO A 320 24.98 9.97 -3.97
N MET A 321 24.20 10.11 -2.89
CA MET A 321 22.81 10.61 -3.01
C MET A 321 22.77 12.09 -3.44
N TYR A 322 23.68 12.91 -2.92
CA TYR A 322 23.87 14.31 -3.31
C TYR A 322 24.32 14.36 -4.76
N GLU A 323 25.43 13.73 -5.14
CA GLU A 323 25.96 13.66 -6.51
C GLU A 323 24.92 13.11 -7.48
N PHE A 324 24.12 12.12 -7.10
CA PHE A 324 23.07 11.59 -7.97
C PHE A 324 21.92 12.58 -8.20
N VAL A 325 21.57 13.39 -7.19
CA VAL A 325 20.53 14.43 -7.30
C VAL A 325 21.09 15.73 -7.89
N THR A 326 22.34 16.11 -7.58
CA THR A 326 22.99 17.36 -7.98
C THR A 326 23.70 17.27 -9.32
N ASP A 327 24.41 16.18 -9.60
CA ASP A 327 25.21 16.01 -10.80
C ASP A 327 24.40 15.40 -11.94
N GLU A 328 24.48 16.10 -13.08
CA GLU A 328 24.56 15.60 -14.45
C GLU A 328 24.32 14.07 -14.61
N PRO A 329 23.06 13.59 -14.74
CA PRO A 329 22.67 12.17 -14.72
C PRO A 329 23.23 11.31 -15.88
N TRP A 330 24.05 11.88 -16.76
CA TRP A 330 24.78 11.17 -17.81
C TRP A 330 26.09 10.52 -17.37
N ARG A 331 26.50 10.61 -16.10
CA ARG A 331 27.51 9.66 -15.60
C ARG A 331 27.02 8.20 -15.71
N LEU A 332 25.70 7.97 -15.79
CA LEU A 332 25.11 6.67 -16.15
C LEU A 332 25.17 6.35 -17.66
N GLU A 333 25.43 7.34 -18.53
CA GLU A 333 25.61 7.14 -19.98
C GLU A 333 26.99 6.55 -20.33
N ALA A 334 27.97 6.65 -19.43
CA ALA A 334 29.35 6.19 -19.64
C ALA A 334 29.55 4.67 -19.54
N LEU A 335 28.54 3.90 -19.15
CA LEU A 335 28.62 2.44 -19.20
C LEU A 335 28.43 1.97 -20.65
N PRO A 336 29.19 0.98 -21.13
CA PRO A 336 28.99 0.43 -22.47
C PRO A 336 27.59 -0.21 -22.57
N PRO A 337 26.94 -0.19 -23.76
CA PRO A 337 25.67 -0.88 -23.96
C PRO A 337 25.93 -2.38 -23.89
N THR A 338 25.67 -2.99 -22.74
CA THR A 338 25.48 -4.43 -22.65
C THR A 338 24.08 -4.74 -23.16
N ASN A 339 24.03 -5.43 -24.29
CA ASN A 339 22.88 -5.63 -25.19
C ASN A 339 21.70 -6.46 -24.62
N ALA A 340 21.29 -6.26 -23.36
CA ALA A 340 20.20 -7.05 -22.79
C ALA A 340 19.26 -6.33 -21.80
N VAL A 341 19.48 -5.05 -21.49
CA VAL A 341 18.63 -4.30 -20.52
C VAL A 341 18.00 -3.07 -21.18
N PRO A 342 16.70 -2.78 -20.99
CA PRO A 342 16.18 -1.44 -21.27
C PRO A 342 16.80 -0.48 -20.24
N ARG A 343 17.90 0.21 -20.61
CA ARG A 343 18.62 1.17 -19.74
C ARG A 343 17.69 2.06 -18.93
N VAL A 344 16.62 2.53 -19.55
CA VAL A 344 15.58 3.37 -18.97
C VAL A 344 14.98 2.79 -17.68
N ASN A 345 14.68 1.48 -17.62
CA ASN A 345 14.05 0.88 -16.44
C ASN A 345 15.02 0.77 -15.27
N ARG A 346 16.30 0.47 -15.55
CA ARG A 346 17.36 0.49 -14.53
C ARG A 346 17.53 1.90 -13.98
N ASP A 347 17.80 2.86 -14.86
CA ASP A 347 18.16 4.23 -14.47
C ASP A 347 17.00 4.88 -13.71
N SER A 348 15.76 4.60 -14.13
CA SER A 348 14.56 5.05 -13.42
C SER A 348 14.40 4.36 -12.07
N TYR A 349 14.65 3.05 -11.97
CA TYR A 349 14.58 2.35 -10.69
C TYR A 349 15.60 2.91 -9.68
N GLN A 350 16.85 3.09 -10.12
CA GLN A 350 17.90 3.70 -9.30
C GLN A 350 17.50 5.11 -8.88
N LEU A 351 17.02 5.94 -9.82
CA LEU A 351 16.59 7.30 -9.55
C LEU A 351 15.48 7.38 -8.51
N LEU A 352 14.38 6.67 -8.73
CA LEU A 352 13.22 6.75 -7.84
C LEU A 352 13.54 6.11 -6.48
N THR A 353 14.35 5.06 -6.42
CA THR A 353 14.76 4.42 -5.16
C THR A 353 15.68 5.33 -4.36
N LEU A 354 16.72 5.91 -4.97
CA LEU A 354 17.62 6.84 -4.29
C LEU A 354 16.89 8.10 -3.83
N ASN A 355 16.00 8.64 -4.66
CA ASN A 355 15.14 9.76 -4.28
C ASN A 355 14.30 9.42 -3.03
N SER A 356 13.68 8.24 -3.01
CA SER A 356 12.85 7.79 -1.89
C SER A 356 13.68 7.58 -0.61
N ILE A 357 14.88 7.00 -0.71
CA ILE A 357 15.79 6.83 0.42
C ILE A 357 16.21 8.20 0.97
N ALA A 358 16.61 9.13 0.11
CA ALA A 358 17.02 10.47 0.52
C ALA A 358 15.86 11.25 1.17
N ASN A 359 14.66 11.20 0.58
CA ASN A 359 13.44 11.79 1.15
C ASN A 359 13.10 11.17 2.51
N PHE A 360 13.26 9.85 2.68
CA PHE A 360 13.06 9.20 3.98
C PHE A 360 14.01 9.75 5.05
N PHE A 361 15.31 9.82 4.75
CA PHE A 361 16.29 10.36 5.68
C PHE A 361 15.98 11.81 6.04
N ASN A 362 15.73 12.65 5.04
CA ASN A 362 15.44 14.07 5.23
C ASN A 362 14.17 14.32 6.06
N THR A 363 13.14 13.48 5.89
CA THR A 363 11.85 13.64 6.57
C THR A 363 11.85 13.07 7.99
N TYR A 364 12.49 11.92 8.20
CA TYR A 364 12.21 11.07 9.37
C TYR A 364 13.41 10.77 10.28
N VAL A 365 14.62 11.14 9.88
CA VAL A 365 15.84 10.73 10.60
C VAL A 365 16.60 11.95 11.11
N GLU A 366 17.19 12.72 10.20
CA GLU A 366 17.82 14.02 10.45
C GLU A 366 17.73 14.81 9.13
N SER A 367 17.57 16.12 9.21
CA SER A 367 17.63 16.99 8.02
C SER A 367 18.88 16.62 7.21
N PHE A 368 18.72 16.40 5.92
CA PHE A 368 19.81 16.15 4.98
C PHE A 368 20.68 17.41 4.94
N VAL A 369 21.57 17.57 5.94
CA VAL A 369 22.47 18.72 6.03
C VAL A 369 23.54 18.47 4.98
N ALA A 370 23.61 19.40 4.03
CA ALA A 370 24.60 19.40 2.98
C ALA A 370 26.00 19.25 3.60
N PRO A 371 26.92 18.50 2.97
CA PRO A 371 28.31 18.51 3.39
C PRO A 371 28.74 19.95 3.64
N LYS A 372 29.46 20.24 4.73
CA LYS A 372 29.87 21.60 5.14
C LYS A 372 30.64 22.42 4.08
N ARG A 373 30.89 21.85 2.90
CA ARG A 373 31.56 22.44 1.73
C ARG A 373 30.65 22.65 0.52
N THR A 374 29.33 22.47 0.66
CA THR A 374 28.42 22.72 -0.46
C THR A 374 28.14 24.23 -0.53
N VAL A 375 28.33 24.82 -1.71
CA VAL A 375 27.97 26.23 -1.96
C VAL A 375 26.50 26.43 -1.57
N GLN A 376 26.14 27.51 -0.85
CA GLN A 376 24.76 27.85 -0.42
C GLN A 376 23.69 27.65 -1.51
N GLN A 377 24.09 27.73 -2.78
CA GLN A 377 23.24 27.55 -3.96
C GLN A 377 22.80 26.08 -4.18
N MET A 378 23.69 25.11 -3.89
CA MET A 378 23.35 23.69 -3.94
C MET A 378 22.38 23.31 -2.80
N GLU A 379 22.44 24.02 -1.67
CA GLU A 379 21.48 23.85 -0.57
C GLU A 379 20.05 24.26 -0.99
N LEU A 380 19.90 25.18 -1.95
CA LEU A 380 18.60 25.58 -2.49
C LEU A 380 18.12 24.67 -3.64
N LEU A 381 19.02 24.24 -4.52
CA LEU A 381 18.64 23.43 -5.69
C LEU A 381 18.22 22.01 -5.32
N VAL A 382 18.86 21.40 -4.32
CA VAL A 382 18.58 20.01 -3.93
C VAL A 382 17.14 19.81 -3.46
N PRO A 383 16.60 20.61 -2.51
CA PRO A 383 15.19 20.52 -2.12
C PRO A 383 14.22 20.72 -3.29
N LEU A 384 14.52 21.67 -4.19
CA LEU A 384 13.67 21.91 -5.37
C LEU A 384 13.69 20.73 -6.35
N LYS A 385 14.83 20.04 -6.48
CA LYS A 385 14.93 18.83 -7.31
C LYS A 385 14.10 17.68 -6.72
N PHE A 386 14.14 17.48 -5.41
CA PHE A 386 13.26 16.53 -4.72
C PHE A 386 11.78 16.86 -4.95
N GLN A 387 11.38 18.12 -4.77
CA GLN A 387 10.00 18.57 -4.99
C GLN A 387 9.55 18.37 -6.45
N TYR A 388 10.43 18.61 -7.42
CA TYR A 388 10.15 18.35 -8.83
C TYR A 388 9.94 16.86 -9.11
N ILE A 389 10.80 15.97 -8.57
CA ILE A 389 10.64 14.52 -8.72
C ILE A 389 9.33 14.05 -8.10
N SER A 390 9.00 14.47 -6.88
CA SER A 390 7.74 14.08 -6.21
C SER A 390 6.51 14.57 -6.99
N ALA A 391 6.50 15.83 -7.46
CA ALA A 391 5.40 16.35 -8.29
C ALA A 391 5.25 15.61 -9.62
N LEU A 392 6.38 15.24 -10.25
CA LEU A 392 6.39 14.45 -11.48
C LEU A 392 5.89 13.02 -11.25
N GLN A 393 6.25 12.41 -10.12
CA GLN A 393 5.76 11.09 -9.73
C GLN A 393 4.25 11.09 -9.45
N GLU A 394 3.73 12.15 -8.81
CA GLU A 394 2.28 12.34 -8.60
C GLU A 394 1.54 12.45 -9.93
N LEU A 395 2.06 13.25 -10.88
CA LEU A 395 1.51 13.36 -12.23
C LEU A 395 1.56 12.01 -12.97
N ALA A 396 2.67 11.26 -12.82
CA ALA A 396 2.85 9.96 -13.46
C ALA A 396 1.90 8.89 -12.92
N GLN A 397 1.61 8.88 -11.61
CA GLN A 397 0.60 8.01 -11.00
C GLN A 397 -0.81 8.27 -11.57
N ASN A 398 -1.07 9.50 -12.02
CA ASN A 398 -2.31 9.91 -12.67
C ASN A 398 -2.23 9.85 -14.21
N GLY A 399 -1.30 9.06 -14.75
CA GLY A 399 -1.15 8.78 -16.18
C GLY A 399 -0.84 10.02 -17.03
N PHE A 400 -0.23 11.05 -16.45
CA PHE A 400 0.08 12.31 -17.13
C PHE A 400 -1.14 13.05 -17.71
N LYS A 401 -2.33 12.84 -17.16
CA LYS A 401 -3.58 13.43 -17.69
C LYS A 401 -4.06 14.65 -16.89
N ASP A 402 -3.83 14.69 -15.59
CA ASP A 402 -4.35 15.73 -14.70
C ASP A 402 -3.75 17.12 -14.99
N SER A 403 -4.60 18.10 -15.30
CA SER A 403 -4.18 19.46 -15.66
C SER A 403 -3.64 20.28 -14.49
N LYS A 404 -4.14 20.04 -13.27
CA LYS A 404 -3.65 20.71 -12.06
C LYS A 404 -2.26 20.19 -11.70
N LEU A 405 -2.04 18.88 -11.77
CA LEU A 405 -0.73 18.27 -11.54
C LEU A 405 0.28 18.68 -12.61
N LYS A 406 -0.11 18.78 -13.88
CA LYS A 406 0.75 19.37 -14.94
C LYS A 406 1.20 20.79 -14.60
N LYS A 407 0.27 21.63 -14.11
CA LYS A 407 0.60 22.99 -13.68
C LYS A 407 1.53 23.00 -12.47
N ALA A 408 1.35 22.09 -11.51
CA ALA A 408 2.23 21.94 -10.37
C ALA A 408 3.67 21.57 -10.80
N VAL A 409 3.83 20.60 -11.70
CA VAL A 409 5.13 20.23 -12.28
C VAL A 409 5.77 21.41 -13.01
N THR A 410 4.99 22.14 -13.83
CA THR A 410 5.48 23.33 -14.56
C THR A 410 5.94 24.44 -13.59
N ASN A 411 5.23 24.63 -12.48
CA ASN A 411 5.63 25.60 -11.46
C ASN A 411 6.94 25.19 -10.78
N GLN A 412 7.11 23.90 -10.45
CA GLN A 412 8.36 23.38 -9.88
C GLN A 412 9.53 23.50 -10.86
N GLU A 413 9.30 23.25 -12.15
CA GLU A 413 10.27 23.48 -13.21
C GLU A 413 10.74 24.94 -13.25
N LYS A 414 9.80 25.89 -13.17
CA LYS A 414 10.11 27.32 -13.14
C LYS A 414 10.94 27.69 -11.91
N LEU A 415 10.55 27.25 -10.72
CA LEU A 415 11.30 27.51 -9.48
C LEU A 415 12.74 26.98 -9.56
N LEU A 416 12.92 25.78 -10.11
CA LEU A 416 14.24 25.19 -10.36
C LEU A 416 15.08 26.06 -11.31
N LEU A 417 14.51 26.52 -12.42
CA LEU A 417 15.22 27.34 -13.41
C LEU A 417 15.50 28.77 -12.92
N ASP A 418 14.68 29.30 -12.02
CA ASP A 418 14.88 30.61 -11.41
C ASP A 418 16.01 30.54 -10.36
N ALA A 419 16.00 29.51 -9.48
CA ALA A 419 17.12 29.20 -8.59
C ALA A 419 18.42 28.84 -9.35
N SER A 420 18.22 28.32 -10.56
CA SER A 420 19.13 28.18 -11.71
C SER A 420 20.06 29.33 -12.07
N GLY A 421 19.51 30.54 -11.94
CA GLY A 421 19.80 31.66 -12.84
C GLY A 421 21.11 32.40 -12.63
N LEU A 422 21.97 31.92 -11.73
CA LEU A 422 23.22 32.60 -11.35
C LEU A 422 24.31 32.50 -12.42
N THR A 423 24.36 31.39 -13.16
CA THR A 423 25.25 31.23 -14.32
C THR A 423 24.51 30.58 -15.49
N ARG A 424 24.95 30.91 -16.72
CA ARG A 424 24.42 30.28 -17.94
C ARG A 424 24.61 28.76 -17.92
N GLU A 425 25.75 28.30 -17.41
CA GLU A 425 26.11 26.88 -17.33
C GLU A 425 25.19 26.10 -16.39
N MET A 426 24.94 26.60 -15.18
CA MET A 426 24.04 25.97 -14.21
C MET A 426 22.60 25.88 -14.72
N LYS A 427 22.14 26.93 -15.42
CA LYS A 427 20.80 26.94 -16.03
C LYS A 427 20.66 25.89 -17.12
N GLU A 428 21.67 25.74 -17.99
CA GLU A 428 21.66 24.70 -19.04
C GLU A 428 21.82 23.29 -18.47
N SER A 429 22.67 23.11 -17.45
CA SER A 429 22.76 21.86 -16.68
C SER A 429 21.40 21.46 -16.09
N THR A 430 20.72 22.40 -15.45
CA THR A 430 19.40 22.17 -14.84
C THR A 430 18.34 21.81 -15.88
N LYS A 431 18.31 22.49 -17.03
CA LYS A 431 17.42 22.11 -18.15
C LYS A 431 17.67 20.69 -18.65
N ARG A 432 18.94 20.30 -18.80
CA ARG A 432 19.32 18.94 -19.21
C ARG A 432 18.85 17.91 -18.17
N TRP A 433 19.06 18.20 -16.88
CA TRP A 433 18.59 17.37 -15.78
C TRP A 433 17.06 17.21 -15.79
N ILE A 434 16.30 18.30 -15.89
CA ILE A 434 14.82 18.30 -15.97
C ILE A 434 14.35 17.39 -17.10
N LYS A 435 14.92 17.57 -18.31
CA LYS A 435 14.57 16.78 -19.50
C LYS A 435 14.89 15.30 -19.30
N HIS A 436 16.03 14.99 -18.71
CA HIS A 436 16.46 13.61 -18.47
C HIS A 436 15.54 12.91 -17.45
N VAL A 437 15.31 13.52 -16.29
CA VAL A 437 14.40 13.01 -15.26
C VAL A 437 12.98 12.84 -15.80
N TYR A 438 12.46 13.83 -16.53
CA TYR A 438 11.17 13.72 -17.19
C TYR A 438 11.12 12.52 -18.13
N SER A 439 12.15 12.35 -18.98
CA SER A 439 12.23 11.21 -19.91
C SER A 439 12.27 9.87 -19.18
N LEU A 440 13.00 9.76 -18.06
CA LEU A 440 13.09 8.52 -17.29
C LEU A 440 11.71 8.15 -16.71
N VAL A 441 11.06 9.09 -16.00
CA VAL A 441 9.75 8.83 -15.38
C VAL A 441 8.67 8.58 -16.43
N TYR A 442 8.69 9.33 -17.54
CA TYR A 442 7.71 9.19 -18.62
C TYR A 442 7.84 7.85 -19.38
N LYS A 443 9.06 7.46 -19.77
CA LYS A 443 9.31 6.22 -20.54
C LYS A 443 9.21 4.96 -19.69
N THR A 444 9.33 5.07 -18.37
CA THR A 444 9.07 3.92 -17.49
C THR A 444 7.58 3.62 -17.39
N ARG A 445 6.73 4.63 -17.67
CA ARG A 445 5.26 4.56 -17.54
C ARG A 445 4.53 4.29 -18.87
N ASN A 446 5.20 4.45 -20.01
CA ASN A 446 4.67 4.25 -21.36
C ASN A 446 5.67 3.44 -22.16
#